data_AF-A0A2N2GL75-F1
#
_entry.id   AF-A0A2N2GL75-F1
#
_cell.length_a   1.000
_cell.length_b   1.000
_cell.length_c   1.000
_cell.angle_alpha   90.00
_cell.angle_beta   90.00
_cell.angle_gamma   90.00
#
_symmetry.space_group_name_H-M   'P 1'
#
loop_
_entity.id
_entity.type
_entity.pdbx_description
1 polymer ?
#
loop_
_entity_poly.entity_id
_entity_poly.type
_entity_poly.pdbx_seq_one_letter_code
_entity_poly.pdbx_strand_id
1 'polypeptide(L)'
;MDRHARFRQGSGRSEWRFFLPCFLLVLVSMPACHRDAGTDPADAGTDGDVALPDADADADGGLVAECFDGTAEGDFPDRVIFRTREKSFNRRWYVTLSEGRIWVRPNTDNGEPAGEWLLLGTGLPAGSDVNRFDPPTAIVEISADGTWLHALSSAGVFYRGTDFNGDVHASFTWSDGWGHPAATGPGITAEFPTTFGWSVSDSQAAGVGRYEDRLGTSHSVGLGVAHLYRLGP
;
A
#
# COMPACT_ATOMS: atom_id res chain seq x y z
N MET A 1 64.44 35.71 -7.46
CA MET A 1 63.61 34.67 -6.83
C MET A 1 62.19 34.95 -7.28
N ASP A 2 61.67 34.21 -8.25
CA ASP A 2 60.22 34.03 -8.43
C ASP A 2 59.97 32.95 -9.48
N ARG A 3 59.44 31.80 -9.03
CA ARG A 3 59.01 30.70 -9.89
C ARG A 3 57.48 30.68 -9.87
N HIS A 4 56.87 31.15 -10.96
CA HIS A 4 55.45 30.92 -11.23
C HIS A 4 55.24 29.45 -11.66
N ALA A 5 54.64 28.65 -10.78
CA ALA A 5 54.13 27.33 -11.11
C ALA A 5 52.73 27.47 -11.75
N ARG A 6 52.59 27.07 -13.02
CA ARG A 6 51.29 26.86 -13.66
C ARG A 6 50.84 25.42 -13.41
N PHE A 7 49.77 25.25 -12.64
CA PHE A 7 49.05 23.98 -12.53
C PHE A 7 48.03 23.90 -13.67
N ARG A 8 48.18 22.92 -14.56
CA ARG A 8 47.19 22.59 -15.61
C ARG A 8 46.22 21.56 -15.04
N GLN A 9 44.95 21.94 -14.88
CA GLN A 9 43.86 21.02 -14.53
C GLN A 9 43.47 20.21 -15.78
N GLY A 10 43.69 18.90 -15.75
CA GLY A 10 43.23 17.98 -16.78
C GLY A 10 41.78 17.56 -16.53
N SER A 11 40.88 17.89 -17.45
CA SER A 11 39.50 17.43 -17.44
C SER A 11 39.41 16.02 -18.01
N GLY A 12 39.47 15.00 -17.14
CA GLY A 12 39.12 13.62 -17.49
C GLY A 12 37.61 13.43 -17.35
N ARG A 13 36.88 13.48 -18.47
CA ARG A 13 35.49 12.97 -18.52
C ARG A 13 35.54 11.45 -18.53
N SER A 14 35.12 10.81 -17.45
CA SER A 14 34.85 9.38 -17.41
C SER A 14 33.43 9.14 -17.92
N GLU A 15 33.32 8.47 -19.07
CA GLU A 15 32.06 7.97 -19.61
C GLU A 15 31.64 6.72 -18.82
N TRP A 16 30.62 6.87 -17.97
CA TRP A 16 29.95 5.74 -17.33
C TRP A 16 28.82 5.26 -18.24
N ARG A 17 29.03 4.13 -18.92
CA ARG A 17 27.96 3.43 -19.65
C ARG A 17 27.14 2.62 -18.65
N PHE A 18 25.93 3.10 -18.34
CA PHE A 18 24.93 2.33 -17.62
C PHE A 18 24.39 1.22 -18.52
N PHE A 19 24.61 -0.02 -18.10
CA PHE A 19 23.95 -1.21 -18.64
C PHE A 19 22.56 -1.30 -17.98
N LEU A 20 21.50 -1.00 -18.72
CA LEU A 20 20.12 -1.29 -18.28
C LEU A 20 19.84 -2.78 -18.58
N PRO A 21 19.53 -3.62 -17.58
CA PRO A 21 18.95 -4.92 -17.87
C PRO A 21 17.49 -4.72 -18.33
N CYS A 22 17.19 -5.31 -19.49
CA CYS A 22 15.85 -5.40 -20.05
C CYS A 22 15.02 -6.34 -19.16
N PHE A 23 14.20 -5.78 -18.26
CA PHE A 23 13.24 -6.56 -17.49
C PHE A 23 12.06 -6.91 -18.40
N LEU A 24 11.95 -8.20 -18.73
CA LEU A 24 10.78 -8.77 -19.39
C LEU A 24 9.63 -8.78 -18.36
N LEU A 25 8.68 -7.85 -18.51
CA LEU A 25 7.47 -7.76 -17.71
C LEU A 25 6.51 -8.87 -18.16
N VAL A 26 6.38 -9.94 -17.37
CA VAL A 26 5.30 -10.92 -17.54
C VAL A 26 4.07 -10.35 -16.82
N LEU A 27 3.15 -9.77 -17.58
CA LEU A 27 1.83 -9.34 -17.09
C LEU A 27 1.01 -10.60 -16.82
N VAL A 28 1.02 -11.06 -15.57
CA VAL A 28 -0.02 -11.96 -15.07
C VAL A 28 -1.21 -11.09 -14.72
N SER A 29 -2.23 -11.10 -15.59
CA SER A 29 -3.51 -10.43 -15.34
C SER A 29 -4.18 -11.11 -14.15
N MET A 30 -4.01 -10.55 -12.95
CA MET A 30 -4.86 -10.91 -11.83
C MET A 30 -6.27 -10.36 -12.09
N PRO A 31 -7.33 -11.05 -11.62
CA PRO A 31 -8.67 -10.49 -11.66
C PRO A 31 -8.68 -9.26 -10.74
N ALA A 32 -8.49 -8.08 -11.33
CA ALA A 32 -9.00 -6.86 -10.73
C ALA A 32 -10.50 -7.07 -10.52
N CYS A 33 -11.04 -6.54 -9.42
CA CYS A 33 -12.48 -6.50 -9.17
C CYS A 33 -13.12 -5.64 -10.27
N HIS A 34 -13.34 -6.22 -11.44
CA HIS A 34 -13.96 -5.54 -12.57
C HIS A 34 -15.45 -5.53 -12.28
N ARG A 35 -15.97 -4.32 -12.11
CA ARG A 35 -17.39 -4.05 -12.02
C ARG A 35 -18.01 -4.39 -13.38
N ASP A 36 -18.51 -5.61 -13.55
CA ASP A 36 -19.35 -5.96 -14.69
C ASP A 36 -20.61 -5.08 -14.61
N ALA A 37 -20.67 -4.06 -15.46
CA ALA A 37 -21.89 -3.34 -15.72
C ALA A 37 -22.86 -4.33 -16.39
N GLY A 38 -23.81 -4.84 -15.60
CA GLY A 38 -24.74 -5.88 -16.00
C GLY A 38 -25.34 -5.66 -17.39
N THR A 39 -24.97 -6.52 -18.32
CA THR A 39 -25.78 -6.83 -19.50
C THR A 39 -26.53 -8.11 -19.21
N ASP A 40 -27.85 -8.01 -19.04
CA ASP A 40 -28.78 -9.14 -19.06
C ASP A 40 -28.54 -9.99 -20.31
N PRO A 41 -28.23 -11.30 -20.19
CA PRO A 41 -28.35 -12.19 -21.33
C PRO A 41 -29.81 -12.65 -21.43
N ALA A 42 -30.40 -12.27 -22.56
CA ALA A 42 -31.67 -12.81 -23.02
C ALA A 42 -31.60 -14.33 -23.15
N ASP A 43 -32.66 -14.95 -22.64
CA ASP A 43 -33.04 -16.35 -22.76
C ASP A 43 -33.17 -16.80 -24.23
N ALA A 44 -32.49 -17.90 -24.59
CA ALA A 44 -32.78 -18.66 -25.80
C ALA A 44 -32.27 -20.12 -25.69
N GLY A 45 -33.19 -21.02 -25.30
CA GLY A 45 -33.51 -22.26 -26.04
C GLY A 45 -32.43 -23.34 -26.25
N THR A 46 -32.46 -24.34 -25.37
CA THR A 46 -32.57 -25.81 -25.60
C THR A 46 -32.15 -26.44 -26.96
N ASP A 47 -31.23 -27.43 -26.92
CA ASP A 47 -31.52 -28.87 -27.09
C ASP A 47 -30.26 -29.71 -27.41
N GLY A 48 -30.09 -30.87 -26.74
CA GLY A 48 -29.48 -32.06 -27.36
C GLY A 48 -28.14 -32.59 -26.82
N ASP A 49 -28.25 -33.56 -25.91
CA ASP A 49 -27.59 -34.89 -25.94
C ASP A 49 -26.11 -35.17 -25.51
N VAL A 50 -26.06 -36.29 -24.77
CA VAL A 50 -24.99 -37.26 -24.43
C VAL A 50 -24.06 -36.97 -23.25
N ALA A 51 -24.38 -37.67 -22.15
CA ALA A 51 -23.58 -37.80 -20.94
C ALA A 51 -22.33 -38.68 -21.14
N LEU A 52 -21.19 -38.20 -20.66
CA LEU A 52 -20.02 -38.99 -20.28
C LEU A 52 -19.77 -38.80 -18.77
N PRO A 53 -19.52 -39.87 -18.00
CA PRO A 53 -19.21 -39.76 -16.58
C PRO A 53 -17.70 -39.55 -16.40
N ASP A 54 -17.28 -38.30 -16.31
CA ASP A 54 -15.89 -37.97 -15.99
C ASP A 54 -15.75 -37.58 -14.53
N ALA A 55 -15.03 -38.47 -13.84
CA ALA A 55 -14.11 -38.30 -12.73
C ALA A 55 -14.42 -37.18 -11.71
N ASP A 56 -14.66 -37.63 -10.48
CA ASP A 56 -14.56 -36.87 -9.24
C ASP A 56 -13.21 -36.12 -9.18
N ALA A 57 -13.19 -34.89 -9.67
CA ALA A 57 -12.16 -33.91 -9.37
C ALA A 57 -12.54 -33.31 -8.01
N ASP A 58 -11.79 -33.72 -6.99
CA ASP A 58 -11.80 -33.13 -5.67
C ASP A 58 -11.87 -31.61 -5.79
N ALA A 59 -12.98 -31.08 -5.29
CA ALA A 59 -13.27 -29.67 -5.25
C ALA A 59 -12.24 -28.98 -4.35
N ASP A 60 -11.17 -28.48 -4.97
CA ASP A 60 -10.44 -27.33 -4.47
C ASP A 60 -11.43 -26.17 -4.45
N GLY A 61 -12.20 -26.10 -3.37
CA GLY A 61 -13.00 -24.95 -2.97
C GLY A 61 -12.06 -23.79 -2.67
N GLY A 62 -11.41 -23.27 -3.71
CA GLY A 62 -10.71 -22.00 -3.67
C GLY A 62 -11.72 -20.99 -3.18
N LEU A 63 -11.48 -20.48 -1.97
CA LEU A 63 -12.22 -19.38 -1.40
C LEU A 63 -12.10 -18.22 -2.38
N VAL A 64 -13.07 -18.10 -3.28
CA VAL A 64 -13.29 -16.89 -4.05
C VAL A 64 -13.47 -15.80 -3.00
N ALA A 65 -12.52 -14.87 -2.97
CA ALA A 65 -12.59 -13.73 -2.08
C ALA A 65 -13.90 -13.01 -2.41
N GLU A 66 -14.91 -13.17 -1.57
CA GLU A 66 -16.17 -12.46 -1.71
C GLU A 66 -15.84 -10.96 -1.67
N CYS A 67 -16.05 -10.30 -2.80
CA CYS A 67 -15.97 -8.86 -2.90
C CYS A 67 -17.12 -8.31 -2.04
N PHE A 68 -16.77 -7.79 -0.87
CA PHE A 68 -17.76 -7.22 0.03
C PHE A 68 -18.18 -5.85 -0.53
N ASP A 69 -19.31 -5.80 -1.25
CA ASP A 69 -19.99 -4.58 -1.68
C ASP A 69 -20.72 -3.87 -0.51
N GLY A 70 -20.10 -3.90 0.67
CA GLY A 70 -20.66 -3.31 1.88
C GLY A 70 -20.60 -1.78 1.80
N THR A 71 -21.77 -1.15 1.74
CA THR A 71 -21.90 0.23 2.21
C THR A 71 -21.55 0.24 3.69
N ALA A 72 -20.86 1.29 4.14
CA ALA A 72 -20.29 1.33 5.47
C ALA A 72 -21.40 1.34 6.55
N GLU A 73 -21.72 0.18 7.11
CA GLU A 73 -22.55 0.06 8.32
C GLU A 73 -21.64 0.28 9.54
N GLY A 74 -21.63 1.50 10.08
CA GLY A 74 -20.82 1.85 11.24
C GLY A 74 -20.84 3.34 11.58
N ASP A 75 -20.51 3.67 12.83
CA ASP A 75 -20.34 5.05 13.29
C ASP A 75 -18.97 5.58 12.84
N PHE A 76 -18.87 5.94 11.57
CA PHE A 76 -17.66 6.47 10.98
C PHE A 76 -17.54 7.98 11.22
N PRO A 77 -16.35 8.50 11.53
CA PRO A 77 -16.19 9.94 11.74
C PRO A 77 -16.37 10.70 10.42
N ASP A 78 -16.95 11.89 10.51
CA ASP A 78 -16.99 12.82 9.37
C ASP A 78 -15.58 13.27 8.94
N ARG A 79 -14.65 13.31 9.90
CA ARG A 79 -13.30 13.83 9.73
C ARG A 79 -12.34 13.15 10.71
N VAL A 80 -11.12 12.86 10.26
CA VAL A 80 -10.03 12.43 11.15
C VAL A 80 -9.08 13.61 11.39
N ILE A 81 -9.08 14.15 12.61
CA ILE A 81 -8.23 15.28 13.00
C ILE A 81 -6.93 14.80 13.65
N PHE A 82 -7.02 13.75 14.47
CA PHE A 82 -5.89 13.18 15.18
C PHE A 82 -5.60 11.77 14.69
N ARG A 83 -4.31 11.48 14.49
CA ARG A 83 -3.85 10.11 14.29
C ARG A 83 -3.95 9.36 15.62
N THR A 84 -4.56 8.19 15.59
CA THR A 84 -4.74 7.27 16.72
C THR A 84 -4.47 5.86 16.21
N ARG A 85 -4.52 4.87 17.11
CA ARG A 85 -4.40 3.46 16.76
C ARG A 85 -5.34 3.04 15.61
N GLU A 86 -6.56 3.57 15.62
CA GLU A 86 -7.64 3.14 14.73
C GLU A 86 -7.94 4.15 13.63
N LYS A 87 -7.35 5.35 13.66
CA LYS A 87 -7.68 6.43 12.72
C LYS A 87 -6.41 7.11 12.25
N SER A 88 -6.26 7.29 10.95
CA SER A 88 -5.15 8.04 10.38
C SER A 88 -5.60 8.79 9.13
N PHE A 89 -4.68 9.56 8.53
CA PHE A 89 -4.92 10.24 7.28
C PHE A 89 -3.60 10.57 6.58
N ASN A 90 -3.66 10.66 5.26
CA ASN A 90 -2.63 11.31 4.44
C ASN A 90 -3.27 12.47 3.67
N ARG A 91 -2.57 12.97 2.64
CA ARG A 91 -3.07 14.06 1.80
C ARG A 91 -4.40 13.74 1.12
N ARG A 92 -4.59 12.50 0.65
CA ARG A 92 -5.72 12.13 -0.22
C ARG A 92 -6.84 11.36 0.49
N TRP A 93 -6.53 10.67 1.58
CA TRP A 93 -7.45 9.75 2.23
C TRP A 93 -7.46 9.92 3.74
N TYR A 94 -8.66 9.91 4.33
CA TYR A 94 -8.89 9.47 5.68
C TYR A 94 -8.94 7.95 5.71
N VAL A 95 -8.47 7.35 6.81
CA VAL A 95 -8.52 5.90 7.02
C VAL A 95 -8.92 5.61 8.46
N THR A 96 -9.76 4.60 8.66
CA THR A 96 -10.21 4.16 9.97
C THR A 96 -10.35 2.65 10.04
N LEU A 97 -10.24 2.10 11.25
CA LEU A 97 -10.60 0.73 11.57
C LEU A 97 -12.04 0.67 12.05
N SER A 98 -12.77 -0.31 11.56
CA SER A 98 -14.06 -0.72 12.11
C SER A 98 -14.17 -2.23 11.98
N GLU A 99 -14.52 -2.91 13.08
CA GLU A 99 -14.62 -4.38 13.15
C GLU A 99 -13.38 -5.13 12.63
N GLY A 100 -12.19 -4.59 12.93
CA GLY A 100 -10.92 -5.17 12.49
C GLY A 100 -10.62 -5.03 11.00
N ARG A 101 -11.39 -4.23 10.27
CA ARG A 101 -11.23 -3.97 8.84
C ARG A 101 -10.90 -2.52 8.56
N ILE A 102 -10.17 -2.28 7.47
CA ILE A 102 -9.71 -0.97 7.04
C ILE A 102 -10.73 -0.34 6.08
N TRP A 103 -11.18 0.85 6.45
CA TRP A 103 -12.08 1.70 5.68
C TRP A 103 -11.38 2.99 5.29
N VAL A 104 -11.67 3.49 4.10
CA VAL A 104 -11.06 4.69 3.52
C VAL A 104 -12.13 5.66 3.04
N ARG A 105 -11.83 6.96 3.10
CA ARG A 105 -12.70 8.02 2.57
C ARG A 105 -11.82 9.14 2.01
N PRO A 106 -12.19 9.81 0.91
CA PRO A 106 -11.44 10.97 0.43
C PRO A 106 -11.25 12.06 1.51
N ASN A 107 -10.04 12.62 1.59
CA ASN A 107 -9.70 13.66 2.56
C ASN A 107 -10.13 15.05 2.06
N THR A 108 -11.35 15.45 2.44
CA THR A 108 -11.94 16.71 2.02
C THR A 108 -11.21 17.95 2.55
N ASP A 109 -10.47 17.85 3.67
CA ASP A 109 -9.68 18.99 4.17
C ASP A 109 -8.55 19.39 3.22
N ASN A 110 -8.10 18.44 2.39
CA ASN A 110 -7.03 18.63 1.42
C ASN A 110 -7.54 18.80 -0.02
N GLY A 111 -8.83 19.11 -0.17
CA GLY A 111 -9.43 19.44 -1.47
C GLY A 111 -9.84 18.23 -2.32
N GLU A 112 -9.81 17.03 -1.77
CA GLU A 112 -10.37 15.86 -2.45
C GLU A 112 -11.92 15.95 -2.50
N PRO A 113 -12.56 15.42 -3.56
CA PRO A 113 -14.02 15.40 -3.65
C PRO A 113 -14.64 14.67 -2.46
N ALA A 114 -15.78 15.15 -1.98
CA ALA A 114 -16.54 14.43 -0.96
C ALA A 114 -16.92 13.05 -1.48
N GLY A 115 -16.79 12.05 -0.60
CA GLY A 115 -17.17 10.66 -0.88
C GLY A 115 -17.57 9.95 0.41
N GLU A 116 -18.09 8.74 0.25
CA GLU A 116 -18.48 7.86 1.35
C GLU A 116 -17.26 7.09 1.88
N TRP A 117 -17.42 6.47 3.05
CA TRP A 117 -16.48 5.49 3.55
C TRP A 117 -16.63 4.20 2.74
N LEU A 118 -15.52 3.67 2.23
CA LEU A 118 -15.47 2.45 1.44
C LEU A 118 -14.49 1.46 2.06
N LEU A 119 -14.79 0.18 1.93
CA LEU A 119 -13.90 -0.88 2.38
C LEU A 119 -12.65 -0.93 1.49
N LEU A 120 -11.46 -0.96 2.08
CA LEU A 120 -10.21 -1.04 1.31
C LEU A 120 -9.97 -2.48 0.83
N GLY A 121 -10.45 -2.80 -0.37
CA GLY A 121 -10.48 -4.18 -0.86
C GLY A 121 -11.37 -5.05 0.03
N THR A 122 -10.81 -6.08 0.67
CA THR A 122 -11.51 -6.89 1.68
C THR A 122 -11.47 -6.28 3.09
N GLY A 123 -10.79 -5.14 3.25
CA GLY A 123 -10.49 -4.50 4.53
C GLY A 123 -9.34 -5.16 5.29
N LEU A 124 -8.73 -6.20 4.73
CA LEU A 124 -7.60 -6.93 5.31
C LEU A 124 -6.45 -7.00 4.29
N PRO A 125 -5.19 -7.04 4.75
CA PRO A 125 -4.05 -7.31 3.88
C PRO A 125 -4.20 -8.64 3.13
N ALA A 126 -4.15 -8.58 1.80
CA ALA A 126 -4.30 -9.70 0.89
C ALA A 126 -3.61 -9.40 -0.45
N GLY A 127 -3.44 -10.43 -1.28
CA GLY A 127 -2.78 -10.36 -2.60
C GLY A 127 -1.54 -11.23 -2.68
N SER A 128 -0.94 -11.33 -3.88
CA SER A 128 0.20 -12.24 -4.12
C SER A 128 1.45 -11.91 -3.33
N ASP A 129 1.61 -10.64 -2.95
CA ASP A 129 2.78 -10.13 -2.22
C ASP A 129 2.61 -10.25 -0.69
N VAL A 130 1.52 -10.89 -0.25
CA VAL A 130 1.20 -11.27 1.13
C VAL A 130 1.17 -12.79 1.21
N ASN A 131 2.34 -13.41 1.38
CA ASN A 131 2.52 -14.86 1.27
C ASN A 131 3.49 -15.47 2.29
N ARG A 132 4.05 -14.66 3.20
CA ARG A 132 5.02 -15.08 4.23
C ARG A 132 4.33 -15.46 5.54
N PHE A 133 3.16 -14.89 5.81
CA PHE A 133 2.37 -15.14 7.00
C PHE A 133 0.97 -15.62 6.63
N ASP A 134 0.30 -16.26 7.58
CA ASP A 134 -1.11 -16.60 7.43
C ASP A 134 -1.96 -15.34 7.17
N PRO A 135 -3.06 -15.44 6.39
CA PRO A 135 -3.97 -14.33 6.19
C PRO A 135 -4.45 -13.75 7.53
N PRO A 136 -4.36 -12.42 7.74
CA PRO A 136 -4.76 -11.82 9.00
C PRO A 136 -6.28 -11.92 9.15
N THR A 137 -6.75 -12.22 10.37
CA THR A 137 -8.19 -12.26 10.67
C THR A 137 -8.76 -10.92 11.11
N ALA A 138 -7.89 -10.02 11.61
CA ALA A 138 -8.25 -8.66 11.99
C ALA A 138 -7.00 -7.75 11.99
N ILE A 139 -7.22 -6.48 11.67
CA ILE A 139 -6.26 -5.39 11.89
C ILE A 139 -6.60 -4.68 13.19
N VAL A 140 -5.58 -4.47 14.02
CA VAL A 140 -5.73 -3.85 15.33
C VAL A 140 -5.14 -2.45 15.40
N GLU A 141 -4.27 -2.07 14.47
CA GLU A 141 -3.68 -0.73 14.44
C GLU A 141 -3.27 -0.34 13.02
N ILE A 142 -3.39 0.95 12.70
CA ILE A 142 -3.00 1.54 11.42
C ILE A 142 -2.22 2.83 11.60
N SER A 143 -1.34 3.12 10.63
CA SER A 143 -0.74 4.45 10.48
C SER A 143 -0.52 4.73 9.00
N ALA A 144 -0.87 5.93 8.57
CA ALA A 144 -0.75 6.38 7.18
C ALA A 144 0.08 7.65 7.09
N ASP A 145 1.02 7.70 6.14
CA ASP A 145 1.76 8.90 5.79
C ASP A 145 2.25 8.84 4.35
N GLY A 146 2.12 9.95 3.61
CA GLY A 146 2.49 10.00 2.19
C GLY A 146 1.81 8.90 1.36
N THR A 147 2.61 8.06 0.69
CA THR A 147 2.08 6.95 -0.15
C THR A 147 1.93 5.62 0.61
N TRP A 148 2.23 5.61 1.91
CA TRP A 148 2.25 4.39 2.69
C TRP A 148 1.09 4.31 3.65
N LEU A 149 0.48 3.13 3.72
CA LEU A 149 -0.40 2.71 4.80
C LEU A 149 0.23 1.49 5.46
N HIS A 150 0.47 1.55 6.76
CA HIS A 150 0.91 0.39 7.51
C HIS A 150 -0.23 -0.12 8.39
N ALA A 151 -0.28 -1.43 8.55
CA ALA A 151 -1.28 -2.11 9.37
C ALA A 151 -0.60 -3.16 10.25
N LEU A 152 -1.05 -3.28 11.50
CA LEU A 152 -0.65 -4.33 12.44
C LEU A 152 -1.84 -5.28 12.64
N SER A 153 -1.64 -6.56 12.37
CA SER A 153 -2.68 -7.57 12.61
C SER A 153 -2.82 -7.95 14.08
N SER A 154 -3.92 -8.61 14.41
CA SER A 154 -4.15 -9.24 15.72
C SER A 154 -3.10 -10.31 16.07
N ALA A 155 -2.44 -10.90 15.07
CA ALA A 155 -1.33 -11.84 15.24
C ALA A 155 0.04 -11.13 15.42
N GLY A 156 0.07 -9.81 15.43
CA GLY A 156 1.29 -9.02 15.61
C GLY A 156 2.16 -8.91 14.36
N VAL A 157 1.61 -9.15 13.17
CA VAL A 157 2.34 -9.02 11.89
C VAL A 157 2.13 -7.62 11.32
N PHE A 158 3.21 -6.98 10.87
CA PHE A 158 3.15 -5.73 10.14
C PHE A 158 2.99 -5.96 8.65
N TYR A 159 2.03 -5.27 8.05
CA TYR A 159 1.81 -5.20 6.61
C TYR A 159 2.04 -3.78 6.12
N ARG A 160 2.57 -3.67 4.91
CA ARG A 160 2.83 -2.41 4.24
C ARG A 160 2.01 -2.32 2.97
N GLY A 161 1.20 -1.28 2.90
CA GLY A 161 0.42 -0.86 1.75
C GLY A 161 1.18 0.18 0.93
N THR A 162 1.23 -0.02 -0.39
CA THR A 162 1.83 0.87 -1.38
C THR A 162 0.78 1.60 -2.20
N ASP A 163 1.14 2.79 -2.67
CA ASP A 163 0.29 3.67 -3.50
C ASP A 163 -0.96 4.21 -2.79
N PHE A 164 -0.85 4.49 -1.49
CA PHE A 164 -1.93 5.06 -0.69
C PHE A 164 -2.24 6.53 -1.01
N ASN A 165 -1.53 7.16 -1.96
CA ASN A 165 -1.86 8.49 -2.48
C ASN A 165 -2.52 8.40 -3.89
N GLY A 166 -2.62 7.20 -4.44
CA GLY A 166 -3.26 6.86 -5.71
C GLY A 166 -4.75 6.56 -5.57
N ASP A 167 -5.31 5.94 -6.61
CA ASP A 167 -6.65 5.35 -6.55
C ASP A 167 -6.55 4.03 -5.79
N VAL A 168 -6.90 4.07 -4.51
CA VAL A 168 -6.70 2.95 -3.59
C VAL A 168 -7.54 1.72 -3.91
N HIS A 169 -8.52 1.82 -4.81
CA HIS A 169 -9.29 0.67 -5.28
C HIS A 169 -8.77 0.09 -6.59
N ALA A 170 -7.82 0.77 -7.27
CA ALA A 170 -7.27 0.33 -8.53
C ALA A 170 -5.79 -0.10 -8.45
N SER A 171 -4.98 0.62 -7.67
CA SER A 171 -3.51 0.47 -7.70
C SER A 171 -2.86 0.16 -6.36
N PHE A 172 -3.61 0.24 -5.26
CA PHE A 172 -3.07 -0.06 -3.94
C PHE A 172 -2.80 -1.56 -3.78
N THR A 173 -1.64 -1.89 -3.23
CA THR A 173 -1.22 -3.28 -3.00
C THR A 173 -0.64 -3.45 -1.60
N TRP A 174 -0.85 -4.63 -1.03
CA TRP A 174 -0.26 -5.03 0.24
C TRP A 174 1.01 -5.84 0.03
N SER A 175 1.95 -5.72 0.96
CA SER A 175 3.07 -6.62 1.11
C SER A 175 3.35 -6.93 2.56
N ASP A 176 3.69 -8.18 2.84
CA ASP A 176 4.27 -8.60 4.13
C ASP A 176 5.80 -8.70 4.09
N GLY A 177 6.39 -8.39 2.93
CA GLY A 177 7.83 -8.22 2.76
C GLY A 177 8.26 -6.86 3.27
N TRP A 178 9.04 -6.86 4.35
CA TRP A 178 9.60 -5.64 4.92
C TRP A 178 10.89 -5.92 5.68
N GLY A 179 11.69 -4.88 5.90
CA GLY A 179 13.04 -4.97 6.47
C GLY A 179 14.15 -5.14 5.43
N HIS A 180 15.34 -5.48 5.91
CA HIS A 180 16.53 -5.60 5.08
C HIS A 180 16.56 -6.94 4.29
N PRO A 181 17.05 -6.95 3.04
CA PRO A 181 17.50 -5.80 2.24
C PRO A 181 16.35 -5.09 1.50
N ALA A 182 16.51 -3.79 1.25
CA ALA A 182 15.67 -3.01 0.33
C ALA A 182 14.14 -3.16 0.48
N ALA A 183 13.65 -3.34 1.71
CA ALA A 183 12.23 -3.55 2.00
C ALA A 183 11.62 -4.80 1.33
N THR A 184 12.44 -5.83 1.08
CA THR A 184 12.05 -7.17 0.63
C THR A 184 12.43 -8.25 1.64
N GLY A 185 12.74 -7.83 2.88
CA GLY A 185 13.10 -8.71 3.98
C GLY A 185 12.00 -9.71 4.38
N PRO A 186 12.26 -10.51 5.44
CA PRO A 186 11.36 -11.58 5.87
C PRO A 186 10.02 -11.10 6.45
N GLY A 187 9.79 -9.80 6.54
CA GLY A 187 8.65 -9.21 7.24
C GLY A 187 9.01 -8.84 8.67
N ILE A 188 8.06 -8.22 9.37
CA ILE A 188 8.26 -7.73 10.73
C ILE A 188 7.09 -8.21 11.60
N THR A 189 7.43 -8.83 12.73
CA THR A 189 6.49 -9.11 13.82
C THR A 189 6.76 -8.15 14.98
N ALA A 190 5.70 -7.74 15.67
CA ALA A 190 5.82 -6.91 16.85
C ALA A 190 6.45 -7.72 17.99
N GLU A 191 7.67 -7.35 18.39
CA GLU A 191 8.35 -7.92 19.56
C GLU A 191 7.94 -7.25 20.88
N PHE A 192 7.01 -6.30 20.82
CA PHE A 192 6.56 -5.50 21.95
C PHE A 192 5.05 -5.65 22.15
N PRO A 193 4.54 -5.50 23.38
CA PRO A 193 3.10 -5.48 23.63
C PRO A 193 2.44 -4.40 22.79
N THR A 194 1.27 -4.69 22.21
CA THR A 194 0.46 -3.73 21.41
C THR A 194 -0.12 -2.58 22.25
N THR A 195 0.35 -2.40 23.49
CA THR A 195 0.09 -1.24 24.34
C THR A 195 0.98 -0.05 24.00
N PHE A 196 2.11 -0.27 23.31
CA PHE A 196 2.95 0.82 22.80
C PHE A 196 2.45 1.24 21.42
N GLY A 197 2.18 2.54 21.24
CA GLY A 197 1.83 3.07 19.93
C GLY A 197 3.03 3.03 18.98
N TRP A 198 2.74 3.02 17.69
CA TRP A 198 3.75 3.20 16.65
C TRP A 198 3.25 4.17 15.59
N SER A 199 4.15 4.65 14.74
CA SER A 199 3.78 5.55 13.64
C SER A 199 4.71 5.37 12.46
N VAL A 200 4.17 5.55 11.26
CA VAL A 200 4.96 5.70 10.04
C VAL A 200 5.15 7.18 9.73
N SER A 201 6.36 7.53 9.27
CA SER A 201 6.58 8.76 8.52
C SER A 201 7.19 8.48 7.17
N ASP A 202 6.73 9.22 6.15
CA ASP A 202 7.23 9.16 4.79
C ASP A 202 7.84 10.49 4.39
N SER A 203 9.13 10.47 4.10
CA SER A 203 9.83 11.63 3.56
C SER A 203 10.24 11.31 2.13
N GLN A 204 9.39 11.63 1.15
CA GLN A 204 9.69 11.40 -0.27
C GLN A 204 9.38 12.62 -1.14
N ALA A 205 10.09 12.72 -2.27
CA ALA A 205 10.01 13.85 -3.19
C ALA A 205 8.60 14.09 -3.75
N ALA A 206 7.73 13.07 -3.78
CA ALA A 206 6.35 13.18 -4.24
C ALA A 206 5.46 14.02 -3.31
N GLY A 207 5.81 14.14 -2.02
CA GLY A 207 5.08 14.95 -1.06
C GLY A 207 5.84 16.22 -0.66
N VAL A 208 7.11 16.06 -0.32
CA VAL A 208 7.99 17.16 0.10
C VAL A 208 9.21 17.12 -0.81
N GLY A 209 9.12 17.74 -1.99
CA GLY A 209 10.23 17.73 -2.96
C GLY A 209 11.47 18.48 -2.46
N ARG A 210 11.27 19.44 -1.56
CA ARG A 210 12.31 20.28 -0.99
C ARG A 210 12.00 20.66 0.44
N TYR A 211 13.03 20.84 1.25
CA TYR A 211 12.94 21.52 2.54
C TYR A 211 13.85 22.75 2.53
N GLU A 212 13.45 23.80 3.24
CA GLU A 212 14.27 24.97 3.48
C GLU A 212 14.88 24.86 4.88
N ASP A 213 16.19 25.03 4.99
CA ASP A 213 16.85 25.07 6.29
C ASP A 213 16.69 26.44 6.99
N ARG A 214 17.13 26.52 8.25
CA ARG A 214 17.02 27.76 9.06
C ARG A 214 17.77 28.97 8.49
N LEU A 215 18.63 28.78 7.50
CA LEU A 215 19.40 29.84 6.82
C LEU A 215 18.75 30.22 5.48
N GLY A 216 17.60 29.66 5.16
CA GLY A 216 16.91 29.88 3.90
C GLY A 216 17.43 29.06 2.72
N THR A 217 18.31 28.07 2.97
CA THR A 217 18.85 27.24 1.87
C THR A 217 17.87 26.10 1.57
N SER A 218 17.47 25.99 0.31
CA SER A 218 16.59 24.92 -0.16
C SER A 218 17.38 23.67 -0.53
N HIS A 219 16.99 22.52 0.02
CA HIS A 219 17.58 21.21 -0.21
C HIS A 219 16.55 20.27 -0.82
N SER A 220 16.95 19.44 -1.78
CA SER A 220 16.09 18.39 -2.33
C SER A 220 15.91 17.23 -1.36
N VAL A 221 14.69 16.75 -1.17
CA VAL A 221 14.45 15.46 -0.54
C VAL A 221 14.81 14.37 -1.56
N GLY A 222 15.61 13.38 -1.14
CA GLY A 222 16.11 12.30 -1.99
C GLY A 222 15.03 11.30 -2.41
N LEU A 223 15.47 10.09 -2.80
CA LEU A 223 14.60 8.96 -3.22
C LEU A 223 13.47 8.62 -2.22
N GLY A 224 13.64 9.05 -0.98
CA GLY A 224 12.67 8.99 0.07
C GLY A 224 12.80 7.75 0.94
N VAL A 225 12.38 7.90 2.20
CA VAL A 225 12.49 6.85 3.20
C VAL A 225 11.20 6.83 4.02
N ALA A 226 10.61 5.64 4.12
CA ALA A 226 9.58 5.36 5.11
C ALA A 226 10.25 4.88 6.40
N HIS A 227 9.91 5.53 7.50
CA HIS A 227 10.40 5.17 8.83
C HIS A 227 9.24 4.64 9.67
N LEU A 228 9.48 3.52 10.35
CA LEU A 228 8.60 3.01 11.39
C LEU A 228 9.21 3.38 12.74
N TYR A 229 8.46 4.15 13.55
CA TYR A 229 8.87 4.52 14.90
C TYR A 229 7.98 3.83 15.92
N ARG A 230 8.60 3.30 16.97
CA ARG A 230 7.89 2.97 18.21
C ARG A 230 7.78 4.25 19.05
N LEU A 231 6.59 4.53 19.54
CA LEU A 231 6.35 5.62 20.49
C LEU A 231 6.63 5.10 21.91
N GLY A 232 7.34 5.90 22.70
CA GLY A 232 7.70 5.54 24.08
C GLY A 232 6.49 5.36 25.00
N PRO A 233 6.68 4.76 26.19
CA PRO A 233 5.67 4.72 27.25
C PRO A 233 5.22 6.12 27.69
#